data_AF-A0A0N8R170-F1
#
_entry.id   AF-A0A0N8R170-F1
#
_cell.length_a   1.000
_cell.length_b   1.000
_cell.length_c   1.000
_cell.angle_alpha   90.00
_cell.angle_beta   90.00
_cell.angle_gamma   90.00
#
_symmetry.space_group_name_H-M   'P 1'
#
loop_
_entity.id
_entity.type
_entity.pdbx_description
1 polymer ?
#
loop_
_entity_poly.entity_id
_entity_poly.type
_entity_poly.pdbx_seq_one_letter_code
_entity_poly.pdbx_strand_id
1 'polypeptide(L)'
;MSSVDSRLPGLRVGVSALFDPDETPHARTFMRALAVARNCIAGLERVQWRFLDDAADAVRGADVARHMIDWKADLVIGHFSSDAAVGAAPLYRHAGIALLTPAATIDCLTLEHHNVFRFCPSDRQLAADLVRWLATRQWPRVHVQADDSAHGRALGVAISAALASAGLQRVDEPGQADVEVFAGRLKPSREHWQARRQAGSTRPLVLTDDAASPYLGRAAAHDSNTFVIGFGAPDSAGNRCQAQVLHRSLFAAEPQTYFRESLLMLYVLAEVARGGLRAAQLPDAFRHSTFNTPLGAVSFDQGELRSATTCVWTPGPTGLSRITR
;
A
#
# COMPACT_ATOMS: atom_id res chain seq x y z
N MET A 1 -32.64 40.04 2.06
CA MET A 1 -31.20 39.87 2.31
C MET A 1 -30.93 38.37 2.41
N SER A 2 -30.54 37.75 1.29
CA SER A 2 -30.15 36.34 1.23
C SER A 2 -28.83 36.18 1.99
N SER A 3 -28.82 35.36 3.04
CA SER A 3 -27.60 34.99 3.74
C SER A 3 -26.72 34.22 2.78
N VAL A 4 -25.58 34.81 2.43
CA VAL A 4 -24.48 34.12 1.76
C VAL A 4 -24.14 32.90 2.60
N ASP A 5 -24.44 31.73 2.06
CA ASP A 5 -24.04 30.42 2.57
C ASP A 5 -22.50 30.36 2.53
N SER A 6 -21.86 30.93 3.56
CA SER A 6 -20.42 30.88 3.77
C SER A 6 -20.04 29.49 4.28
N ARG A 7 -20.24 28.48 3.43
CA ARG A 7 -19.61 27.17 3.64
C ARG A 7 -18.11 27.43 3.74
N LEU A 8 -17.52 27.05 4.87
CA LEU A 8 -16.08 26.95 5.02
C LEU A 8 -15.48 26.35 3.74
N PRO A 9 -14.37 26.89 3.19
CA PRO A 9 -13.74 26.29 2.03
C PRO A 9 -13.46 24.82 2.32
N GLY A 10 -13.88 23.96 1.39
CA GLY A 10 -13.75 22.51 1.55
C GLY A 10 -12.30 22.08 1.76
N LEU A 11 -12.10 20.95 2.44
CA LEU A 11 -10.78 20.39 2.73
C LEU A 11 -10.03 20.11 1.41
N ARG A 12 -8.89 20.75 1.20
CA ARG A 12 -8.06 20.61 0.00
C ARG A 12 -7.14 19.41 0.14
N VAL A 13 -7.42 18.39 -0.67
CA VAL A 13 -6.72 17.11 -0.63
C VAL A 13 -5.97 16.92 -1.94
N GLY A 14 -4.65 16.92 -1.84
CA GLY A 14 -3.79 16.45 -2.93
C GLY A 14 -3.84 14.93 -3.01
N VAL A 15 -3.87 14.37 -4.20
CA VAL A 15 -3.66 12.94 -4.46
C VAL A 15 -2.52 12.82 -5.45
N SER A 16 -1.50 12.03 -5.10
CA SER A 16 -0.38 11.79 -6.00
C SER A 16 -0.03 10.32 -6.11
N ALA A 17 0.11 9.86 -7.35
CA ALA A 17 0.42 8.50 -7.74
C ALA A 17 0.93 8.48 -9.20
N LEU A 18 1.43 7.34 -9.66
CA LEU A 18 1.51 7.02 -11.09
C LEU A 18 0.12 6.58 -11.56
N PHE A 19 -0.51 7.33 -12.46
CA PHE A 19 -1.88 7.07 -12.90
C PHE A 19 -1.98 6.15 -14.12
N ASP A 20 -0.85 5.77 -14.72
CA ASP A 20 -0.80 4.80 -15.81
C ASP A 20 -1.12 3.37 -15.27
N PRO A 21 -2.30 2.80 -15.62
CA PRO A 21 -2.71 1.50 -15.14
C PRO A 21 -1.90 0.34 -15.74
N ASP A 22 -1.15 0.57 -16.83
CA ASP A 22 -0.31 -0.45 -17.47
C ASP A 22 1.01 -0.64 -16.71
N GLU A 23 1.47 0.39 -16.00
CA GLU A 23 2.65 0.32 -15.12
C GLU A 23 2.27 -0.18 -13.72
N THR A 24 1.20 0.36 -13.11
CA THR A 24 0.76 -0.07 -11.77
C THR A 24 -0.76 0.02 -11.56
N PRO A 25 -1.38 -0.95 -10.85
CA PRO A 25 -2.79 -0.86 -10.50
C PRO A 25 -3.08 0.11 -9.34
N HIS A 26 -2.08 0.63 -8.62
CA HIS A 26 -2.27 1.31 -7.33
C HIS A 26 -3.23 2.50 -7.41
N ALA A 27 -2.96 3.42 -8.34
CA ALA A 27 -3.81 4.59 -8.55
C ALA A 27 -5.22 4.18 -8.97
N ARG A 28 -5.36 3.19 -9.87
CA ARG A 28 -6.67 2.69 -10.27
C ARG A 28 -7.44 2.11 -9.08
N THR A 29 -6.80 1.33 -8.22
CA THR A 29 -7.45 0.79 -7.02
C THR A 29 -7.96 1.91 -6.12
N PHE A 30 -7.14 2.94 -5.88
CA PHE A 30 -7.57 4.11 -5.12
C PHE A 30 -8.74 4.84 -5.79
N MET A 31 -8.68 5.08 -7.10
CA MET A 31 -9.75 5.77 -7.83
C MET A 31 -11.06 4.98 -7.78
N ARG A 32 -11.01 3.65 -7.83
CA ARG A 32 -12.17 2.78 -7.63
C ARG A 32 -12.69 2.82 -6.20
N ALA A 33 -11.79 2.83 -5.20
CA ALA A 33 -12.16 3.03 -3.80
C ALA A 33 -12.82 4.39 -3.58
N LEU A 34 -12.29 5.46 -4.18
CA LEU A 34 -12.86 6.81 -4.12
C LEU A 34 -14.25 6.87 -4.78
N ALA A 35 -14.43 6.23 -5.93
CA ALA A 35 -15.73 6.16 -6.59
C ALA A 35 -16.78 5.43 -5.73
N VAL A 36 -16.40 4.31 -5.12
CA VAL A 36 -17.25 3.60 -4.15
C VAL A 36 -17.56 4.49 -2.95
N ALA A 37 -16.53 5.08 -2.35
CA ALA A 37 -16.64 5.91 -1.16
C ALA A 37 -17.55 7.12 -1.37
N ARG A 38 -17.47 7.81 -2.51
CA ARG A 38 -18.35 8.95 -2.82
C ARG A 38 -19.84 8.59 -2.88
N ASN A 39 -20.18 7.31 -3.04
CA ASN A 39 -21.55 6.82 -3.08
C ASN A 39 -22.05 6.30 -1.71
N CYS A 40 -21.15 6.01 -0.75
CA CYS A 40 -21.54 5.39 0.53
C CYS A 40 -20.94 6.05 1.79
N ILE A 41 -20.06 7.05 1.64
CA ILE A 41 -19.40 7.75 2.73
C ILE A 41 -19.76 9.24 2.65
N ALA A 42 -20.60 9.70 3.57
CA ALA A 42 -20.96 11.11 3.68
C ALA A 42 -19.79 11.96 4.23
N GLY A 43 -19.65 13.19 3.74
CA GLY A 43 -18.59 14.13 4.12
C GLY A 43 -17.56 14.35 3.00
N LEU A 44 -17.43 13.42 2.06
CA LEU A 44 -16.49 13.55 0.94
C LEU A 44 -16.90 14.61 -0.09
N GLU A 45 -18.17 15.04 -0.09
CA GLU A 45 -18.65 16.19 -0.88
C GLU A 45 -18.02 17.52 -0.44
N ARG A 46 -17.42 17.55 0.75
CA ARG A 46 -16.69 18.71 1.30
C ARG A 46 -15.21 18.72 0.94
N VAL A 47 -14.73 17.75 0.16
CA VAL A 47 -13.32 17.64 -0.24
C VAL A 47 -13.11 18.28 -1.61
N GLN A 48 -12.12 19.15 -1.70
CA GLN A 48 -11.59 19.67 -2.96
C GLN A 48 -10.38 18.84 -3.35
N TRP A 49 -10.46 18.16 -4.49
CA TRP A 49 -9.43 17.21 -4.92
C TRP A 49 -8.48 17.85 -5.93
N ARG A 50 -7.18 17.57 -5.81
CA ARG A 50 -6.17 17.83 -6.85
C ARG A 50 -5.35 16.57 -7.09
N PHE A 51 -5.33 16.09 -8.32
CA PHE A 51 -4.57 14.88 -8.70
C PHE A 51 -3.32 15.29 -9.48
N LEU A 52 -2.16 14.75 -9.12
CA LEU A 52 -0.90 15.00 -9.84
C LEU A 52 -0.08 13.72 -9.97
N ASP A 53 0.39 13.46 -11.19
CA ASP A 53 1.17 12.26 -11.51
C ASP A 53 2.63 12.40 -11.05
N ASP A 54 3.07 11.47 -10.20
CA ASP A 54 4.44 11.40 -9.66
C ASP A 54 5.37 10.44 -10.40
N ALA A 55 4.89 9.79 -11.46
CA ALA A 55 5.60 8.79 -12.24
C ALA A 55 6.24 7.63 -11.43
N ALA A 56 5.80 7.42 -10.18
CA ALA A 56 6.46 6.53 -9.22
C ALA A 56 7.96 6.80 -9.04
N ASP A 57 8.38 8.07 -9.20
CA ASP A 57 9.76 8.54 -9.20
C ASP A 57 10.02 9.58 -8.09
N ALA A 58 11.22 9.55 -7.52
CA ALA A 58 11.59 10.42 -6.39
C ALA A 58 11.70 11.90 -6.78
N VAL A 59 12.28 12.21 -7.94
CA VAL A 59 12.45 13.60 -8.40
C VAL A 59 11.09 14.19 -8.74
N ARG A 60 10.27 13.43 -9.49
CA ARG A 60 8.93 13.85 -9.85
C ARG A 60 8.00 13.94 -8.63
N GLY A 61 8.14 13.05 -7.65
CA GLY A 61 7.45 13.13 -6.36
C GLY A 61 7.76 14.43 -5.61
N ALA A 62 9.03 14.85 -5.58
CA ALA A 62 9.44 16.13 -4.99
C ALA A 62 8.82 17.34 -5.73
N ASP A 63 8.76 17.30 -7.07
CA ASP A 63 8.11 18.36 -7.86
C ASP A 63 6.60 18.44 -7.59
N VAL A 64 5.93 17.29 -7.52
CA VAL A 64 4.51 17.24 -7.14
C VAL A 64 4.30 17.82 -5.73
N ALA A 65 5.19 17.52 -4.78
CA ALA A 65 5.09 18.07 -3.44
C ALA A 65 5.16 19.60 -3.42
N ARG A 66 6.07 20.20 -4.20
CA ARG A 66 6.13 21.67 -4.36
C ARG A 66 4.82 22.22 -4.91
N HIS A 67 4.27 21.60 -5.96
CA HIS A 67 2.98 22.03 -6.52
C HIS A 67 1.80 21.90 -5.54
N MET A 68 1.78 20.85 -4.70
CA MET A 68 0.75 20.68 -3.67
C MET A 68 0.90 21.71 -2.54
N ILE A 69 2.13 22.06 -2.17
CA ILE A 69 2.42 23.14 -1.20
C ILE A 69 1.99 24.49 -1.75
N ASP A 70 2.32 24.81 -3.00
CA ASP A 70 1.92 26.07 -3.65
C ASP A 70 0.40 26.18 -3.81
N TRP A 71 -0.25 25.05 -4.10
CA TRP A 71 -1.71 24.94 -4.10
C TRP A 71 -2.32 25.01 -2.70
N LYS A 72 -1.48 25.00 -1.66
CA LYS A 72 -1.85 25.04 -0.25
C LYS A 72 -2.73 23.84 0.12
N ALA A 73 -2.35 22.62 -0.28
CA ALA A 73 -3.03 21.41 0.16
C ALA A 73 -3.13 21.38 1.69
N ASP A 74 -4.28 21.00 2.23
CA ASP A 74 -4.46 20.83 3.68
C ASP A 74 -3.89 19.48 4.13
N LEU A 75 -3.98 18.45 3.27
CA LEU A 75 -3.27 17.17 3.38
C LEU A 75 -3.01 16.57 2.00
N VAL A 76 -2.12 15.59 1.93
CA VAL A 76 -1.85 14.81 0.70
C VAL A 76 -2.09 13.33 0.96
N ILE A 77 -2.77 12.68 0.02
CA ILE A 77 -2.90 11.23 -0.10
C ILE A 77 -1.93 10.73 -1.16
N GLY A 78 -1.22 9.68 -0.83
CA GLY A 78 -0.07 9.21 -1.59
C GLY A 78 1.21 9.51 -0.81
N HIS A 79 2.37 9.50 -1.43
CA HIS A 79 2.56 8.89 -2.75
C HIS A 79 2.35 7.37 -2.64
N PHE A 80 1.93 6.72 -3.72
CA PHE A 80 1.65 5.28 -3.68
C PHE A 80 2.92 4.46 -3.80
N SER A 81 3.88 4.93 -4.62
CA SER A 81 5.22 4.36 -4.69
C SER A 81 6.05 4.86 -3.50
N SER A 82 6.78 3.94 -2.88
CA SER A 82 7.79 4.27 -1.86
C SER A 82 8.83 5.25 -2.39
N ASP A 83 9.28 5.10 -3.63
CA ASP A 83 10.29 5.97 -4.24
C ASP A 83 9.79 7.43 -4.36
N ALA A 84 8.58 7.63 -4.86
CA ALA A 84 7.97 8.96 -4.95
C ALA A 84 7.71 9.56 -3.56
N ALA A 85 7.27 8.74 -2.60
CA ALA A 85 7.01 9.17 -1.23
C ALA A 85 8.28 9.68 -0.54
N VAL A 86 9.43 9.02 -0.74
CA VAL A 86 10.73 9.44 -0.18
C VAL A 86 11.15 10.81 -0.70
N GLY A 87 10.91 11.11 -1.98
CA GLY A 87 11.20 12.44 -2.54
C GLY A 87 10.29 13.54 -2.01
N ALA A 88 9.04 13.20 -1.66
CA ALA A 88 8.01 14.16 -1.28
C ALA A 88 7.91 14.42 0.23
N ALA A 89 8.09 13.40 1.06
CA ALA A 89 7.84 13.47 2.51
C ALA A 89 8.64 14.56 3.24
N PRO A 90 9.93 14.82 2.94
CA PRO A 90 10.68 15.91 3.56
C PRO A 90 10.06 17.29 3.31
N LEU A 91 9.51 17.52 2.11
CA LEU A 91 8.89 18.78 1.72
C LEU A 91 7.57 19.01 2.44
N TYR A 92 6.71 17.98 2.50
CA TYR A 92 5.47 18.05 3.27
C TYR A 92 5.73 18.22 4.77
N ARG A 93 6.78 17.57 5.31
CA ARG A 93 7.20 17.75 6.70
C ARG A 93 7.58 19.20 6.98
N HIS A 94 8.38 19.81 6.10
CA HIS A 94 8.77 21.21 6.23
C HIS A 94 7.58 22.17 6.14
N ALA A 95 6.60 21.86 5.29
CA ALA A 95 5.38 22.65 5.13
C ALA A 95 4.30 22.38 6.19
N GLY A 96 4.50 21.41 7.09
CA GLY A 96 3.51 21.02 8.10
C GLY A 96 2.26 20.31 7.54
N ILE A 97 2.37 19.71 6.35
CA ILE A 97 1.27 19.02 5.65
C ILE A 97 1.29 17.53 6.01
N ALA A 98 0.15 16.98 6.42
CA ALA A 98 0.03 15.55 6.67
C ALA A 98 0.10 14.75 5.36
N LEU A 99 0.86 13.65 5.35
CA LEU A 99 0.98 12.72 4.24
C LEU A 99 0.36 11.38 4.62
N LEU A 100 -0.70 10.98 3.93
CA LEU A 100 -1.43 9.74 4.17
C LEU A 100 -1.05 8.73 3.08
N THR A 101 -0.26 7.70 3.42
CA THR A 101 0.25 6.73 2.44
C THR A 101 -0.58 5.43 2.47
N PRO A 102 -1.26 5.07 1.36
CA PRO A 102 -2.06 3.84 1.32
C PRO A 102 -1.24 2.61 0.92
N ALA A 103 -0.08 2.82 0.27
CA ALA A 103 0.69 1.74 -0.36
C ALA A 103 2.21 1.80 -0.08
N ALA A 104 2.80 2.98 0.13
CA ALA A 104 4.24 3.11 0.35
C ALA A 104 4.69 2.48 1.69
N THR A 105 5.42 1.37 1.61
CA THR A 105 5.87 0.52 2.74
C THR A 105 7.22 0.90 3.35
N ILE A 106 8.03 1.72 2.65
CA ILE A 106 9.44 1.93 3.01
C ILE A 106 9.63 2.57 4.38
N ASP A 107 10.40 1.92 5.23
CA ASP A 107 10.48 2.21 6.67
C ASP A 107 10.84 3.66 7.04
N CYS A 108 11.73 4.29 6.26
CA CYS A 108 12.18 5.66 6.54
C CYS A 108 11.04 6.68 6.57
N LEU A 109 9.93 6.43 5.88
CA LEU A 109 8.81 7.38 5.83
C LEU A 109 8.25 7.68 7.23
N THR A 110 8.01 6.66 8.05
CA THR A 110 7.43 6.82 9.40
C THR A 110 8.50 7.03 10.47
N LEU A 111 9.72 6.50 10.25
CA LEU A 111 10.84 6.69 11.17
C LEU A 111 11.41 8.12 11.14
N GLU A 112 11.42 8.76 9.97
CA GLU A 112 12.05 10.08 9.78
C GLU A 112 11.03 11.22 9.67
N HIS A 113 9.75 10.94 9.39
CA HIS A 113 8.74 11.95 9.16
C HIS A 113 7.48 11.74 10.01
N HIS A 114 7.38 12.50 11.11
CA HIS A 114 6.27 12.48 12.06
C HIS A 114 4.91 12.98 11.52
N ASN A 115 4.88 13.48 10.28
CA ASN A 115 3.68 13.91 9.57
C ASN A 115 3.18 12.85 8.57
N VAL A 116 3.83 11.69 8.50
CA VAL A 116 3.41 10.55 7.67
C VAL A 116 2.51 9.61 8.46
N PHE A 117 1.40 9.22 7.86
CA PHE A 117 0.41 8.29 8.40
C PHE A 117 0.13 7.19 7.38
N ARG A 118 0.69 6.01 7.62
CA ARG A 118 0.65 4.85 6.73
C ARG A 118 -0.51 3.94 7.06
N PHE A 119 -1.25 3.52 6.02
CA PHE A 119 -2.38 2.59 6.13
C PHE A 119 -2.03 1.15 5.75
N CYS A 120 -0.93 0.91 5.03
CA CYS A 120 -0.39 -0.43 4.78
C CYS A 120 0.63 -0.86 5.85
N PRO A 121 0.98 -2.16 5.93
CA PRO A 121 2.16 -2.61 6.68
C PRO A 121 3.46 -1.93 6.26
N SER A 122 4.41 -1.84 7.18
CA SER A 122 5.79 -1.42 6.91
C SER A 122 6.64 -2.55 6.33
N ASP A 123 7.78 -2.23 5.70
CA ASP A 123 8.75 -3.24 5.26
C ASP A 123 9.22 -4.10 6.45
N ARG A 124 9.44 -3.52 7.64
CA ARG A 124 9.73 -4.29 8.87
C ARG A 124 8.64 -5.31 9.18
N GLN A 125 7.37 -4.88 9.15
CA GLN A 125 6.25 -5.75 9.45
C GLN A 125 6.11 -6.86 8.40
N LEU A 126 6.19 -6.50 7.11
CA LEU A 126 6.12 -7.43 5.99
C LEU A 126 7.25 -8.48 6.05
N ALA A 127 8.47 -8.05 6.32
CA ALA A 127 9.63 -8.93 6.48
C ALA A 127 9.47 -9.89 7.68
N ALA A 128 9.03 -9.38 8.84
CA ALA A 128 8.81 -10.21 10.02
C ALA A 128 7.71 -11.26 9.79
N ASP A 129 6.62 -10.88 9.13
CA ASP A 129 5.52 -11.79 8.81
C ASP A 129 5.92 -12.83 7.75
N LEU A 130 6.71 -12.43 6.74
CA LEU A 130 7.30 -13.34 5.76
C LEU A 130 8.15 -14.39 6.46
N VAL A 131 9.11 -13.97 7.27
CA VAL A 131 10.05 -14.88 7.94
C VAL A 131 9.32 -15.83 8.88
N ARG A 132 8.32 -15.35 9.61
CA ARG A 132 7.45 -16.21 10.44
C ARG A 132 6.76 -17.27 9.59
N TRP A 133 6.22 -16.88 8.44
CA TRP A 133 5.58 -17.82 7.52
C TRP A 133 6.59 -18.84 6.92
N LEU A 134 7.78 -18.40 6.51
CA LEU A 134 8.85 -19.28 6.02
C LEU A 134 9.27 -20.32 7.06
N ALA A 135 9.34 -19.93 8.34
CA ALA A 135 9.61 -20.85 9.44
C ALA A 135 8.55 -21.95 9.54
N THR A 136 7.26 -21.62 9.38
CA THR A 136 6.18 -22.64 9.36
C THR A 136 6.27 -23.59 8.16
N ARG A 137 6.93 -23.18 7.08
CA ARG A 137 7.19 -24.01 5.90
C ARG A 137 8.42 -24.90 6.04
N GLN A 138 9.19 -24.73 7.13
CA GLN A 138 10.47 -25.41 7.33
C GLN A 138 11.45 -25.13 6.19
N TRP A 139 11.51 -23.88 5.72
CA TRP A 139 12.47 -23.41 4.71
C TRP A 139 13.55 -22.52 5.36
N PRO A 140 14.54 -23.11 6.04
CA PRO A 140 15.52 -22.36 6.80
C PRO A 140 16.55 -21.63 5.93
N ARG A 141 16.80 -22.08 4.69
CA ARG A 141 17.78 -21.46 3.79
C ARG A 141 17.07 -20.65 2.71
N VAL A 142 17.29 -19.34 2.72
CA VAL A 142 16.54 -18.38 1.91
C VAL A 142 17.50 -17.61 1.01
N HIS A 143 17.27 -17.67 -0.30
CA HIS A 143 17.97 -16.77 -1.23
C HIS A 143 17.11 -15.53 -1.45
N VAL A 144 17.69 -14.34 -1.23
CA VAL A 144 16.96 -13.07 -1.35
C VAL A 144 17.54 -12.25 -2.50
N GLN A 145 16.68 -11.90 -3.45
CA GLN A 145 16.96 -10.98 -4.54
C GLN A 145 16.05 -9.76 -4.46
N ALA A 146 16.49 -8.65 -5.03
CA ALA A 146 15.70 -7.44 -5.12
C ALA A 146 15.88 -6.76 -6.48
N ASP A 147 14.88 -5.96 -6.89
CA ASP A 147 15.05 -5.06 -8.03
C ASP A 147 15.84 -3.78 -7.67
N ASP A 148 16.11 -2.96 -8.68
CA ASP A 148 16.86 -1.71 -8.55
C ASP A 148 16.02 -0.52 -8.05
N SER A 149 14.79 -0.73 -7.58
CA SER A 149 14.02 0.34 -6.96
C SER A 149 14.45 0.60 -5.52
N ALA A 150 14.15 1.79 -4.97
CA ALA A 150 14.37 2.04 -3.55
C ALA A 150 13.52 1.10 -2.69
N HIS A 151 12.28 0.82 -3.12
CA HIS A 151 11.39 -0.16 -2.51
C HIS A 151 12.01 -1.55 -2.44
N GLY A 152 12.40 -2.14 -3.58
CA GLY A 152 12.94 -3.50 -3.65
C GLY A 152 14.20 -3.66 -2.82
N ARG A 153 15.15 -2.72 -2.93
CA ARG A 153 16.39 -2.73 -2.13
C ARG A 153 16.12 -2.64 -0.62
N ALA A 154 15.27 -1.69 -0.20
CA ALA A 154 14.97 -1.50 1.21
C ALA A 154 14.29 -2.74 1.82
N LEU A 155 13.30 -3.30 1.11
CA LEU A 155 12.60 -4.49 1.54
C LEU A 155 13.52 -5.72 1.56
N GLY A 156 14.41 -5.87 0.57
CA GLY A 156 15.43 -6.94 0.57
C GLY A 156 16.38 -6.88 1.79
N VAL A 157 16.77 -5.66 2.20
CA VAL A 157 17.54 -5.43 3.43
C VAL A 157 16.71 -5.80 4.67
N ALA A 158 15.46 -5.36 4.75
CA ALA A 158 14.56 -5.66 5.86
C ALA A 158 14.34 -7.18 6.02
N ILE A 159 14.11 -7.89 4.91
CA ILE A 159 13.97 -9.36 4.89
C ILE A 159 15.25 -10.03 5.39
N SER A 160 16.41 -9.56 4.95
CA SER A 160 17.70 -10.13 5.38
C SER A 160 17.96 -9.95 6.88
N ALA A 161 17.61 -8.78 7.42
CA ALA A 161 17.69 -8.52 8.85
C ALA A 161 16.70 -9.42 9.64
N ALA A 162 15.46 -9.55 9.16
CA ALA A 162 14.46 -10.40 9.79
C ALA A 162 14.85 -11.89 9.78
N LEU A 163 15.46 -12.39 8.69
CA LEU A 163 15.98 -13.76 8.62
C LEU A 163 17.02 -14.01 9.71
N ALA A 164 18.00 -13.09 9.84
CA ALA A 164 19.04 -13.18 10.85
C ALA A 164 18.45 -13.17 12.29
N SER A 165 17.48 -12.30 12.57
CA SER A 165 16.81 -12.24 13.87
C SER A 165 16.01 -13.50 14.20
N ALA A 166 15.50 -14.22 13.20
CA ALA A 166 14.73 -15.45 13.38
C ALA A 166 15.59 -16.73 13.33
N GLY A 167 16.89 -16.62 13.11
CA GLY A 167 17.79 -17.77 12.97
C GLY A 167 17.63 -18.54 11.65
N LEU A 168 17.05 -17.91 10.62
CA LEU A 168 17.02 -18.46 9.26
C LEU A 168 18.28 -18.00 8.51
N GLN A 169 18.81 -18.86 7.65
CA GLN A 169 20.05 -18.62 6.92
C GLN A 169 19.77 -17.95 5.56
N ARG A 170 20.30 -16.74 5.35
CA ARG A 170 20.43 -16.20 4.00
C ARG A 170 21.54 -16.94 3.26
N VAL A 171 21.28 -17.33 2.02
CA VAL A 171 22.27 -17.94 1.12
C VAL A 171 22.47 -17.10 -0.14
N ASP A 172 23.70 -17.06 -0.63
CA ASP A 172 24.07 -16.22 -1.77
C ASP A 172 23.68 -16.88 -3.10
N GLU A 173 23.74 -18.20 -3.18
CA GLU A 173 23.43 -18.94 -4.41
C GLU A 173 22.02 -19.55 -4.36
N PRO A 174 21.18 -19.35 -5.39
CA PRO A 174 19.85 -19.97 -5.46
C PRO A 174 19.87 -21.50 -5.29
N GLY A 175 20.94 -22.16 -5.75
CA GLY A 175 21.13 -23.61 -5.63
C GLY A 175 21.21 -24.13 -4.20
N GLN A 176 21.56 -23.27 -3.23
CA GLN A 176 21.68 -23.61 -1.81
C GLN A 176 20.39 -23.36 -1.02
N ALA A 177 19.39 -22.74 -1.64
CA ALA A 177 18.17 -22.30 -0.98
C ALA A 177 17.07 -23.36 -0.99
N ASP A 178 16.31 -23.40 0.10
CA ASP A 178 15.02 -24.10 0.18
C ASP A 178 13.92 -23.28 -0.50
N VAL A 179 14.06 -21.95 -0.46
CA VAL A 179 13.12 -20.98 -1.04
C VAL A 179 13.87 -19.73 -1.53
N GLU A 180 13.41 -19.19 -2.64
CA GLU A 180 13.85 -17.89 -3.14
C GLU A 180 12.80 -16.83 -2.81
N VAL A 181 13.26 -15.62 -2.48
CA VAL A 181 12.43 -14.44 -2.24
C VAL A 181 12.87 -13.35 -3.21
N PHE A 182 11.92 -12.76 -3.92
CA PHE A 182 12.18 -11.62 -4.81
C PHE A 182 11.41 -10.39 -4.30
N ALA A 183 12.14 -9.38 -3.85
CA ALA A 183 11.60 -8.12 -3.37
C ALA A 183 11.63 -7.06 -4.47
N GLY A 184 10.47 -6.59 -4.92
CA GLY A 184 10.44 -5.58 -5.95
C GLY A 184 9.06 -5.21 -6.43
N ARG A 185 9.03 -4.29 -7.40
CA ARG A 185 7.81 -3.82 -8.02
C ARG A 185 7.16 -4.91 -8.88
N LEU A 186 5.92 -4.67 -9.26
CA LEU A 186 5.09 -5.62 -10.02
C LEU A 186 5.78 -6.12 -11.31
N LYS A 187 6.30 -5.20 -12.14
CA LYS A 187 6.89 -5.54 -13.43
C LYS A 187 8.17 -6.39 -13.28
N PRO A 188 9.20 -5.98 -12.51
CA PRO A 188 10.37 -6.81 -12.24
C PRO A 188 10.01 -8.17 -11.59
N SER A 189 9.05 -8.18 -10.67
CA SER A 189 8.58 -9.42 -10.03
C SER A 189 7.98 -10.40 -11.04
N ARG A 190 7.16 -9.89 -11.97
CA ARG A 190 6.58 -10.69 -13.06
C ARG A 190 7.65 -11.22 -14.01
N GLU A 191 8.58 -10.36 -14.42
CA GLU A 191 9.67 -10.74 -15.33
C GLU A 191 10.57 -11.82 -14.69
N HIS A 192 10.96 -11.64 -13.43
CA HIS A 192 11.70 -12.62 -12.65
C HIS A 192 10.95 -13.96 -12.56
N TRP A 193 9.65 -13.90 -12.23
CA TRP A 193 8.79 -15.08 -12.14
C TRP A 193 8.69 -15.85 -13.46
N GLN A 194 8.51 -15.14 -14.57
CA GLN A 194 8.42 -15.73 -15.91
C GLN A 194 9.75 -16.35 -16.35
N ALA A 195 10.86 -15.64 -16.15
CA ALA A 195 12.19 -16.13 -16.50
C ALA A 195 12.53 -17.43 -15.75
N ARG A 196 12.23 -17.51 -14.45
CA ARG A 196 12.43 -18.73 -13.65
C ARG A 196 11.65 -19.93 -14.17
N ARG A 197 10.40 -19.71 -14.61
CA ARG A 197 9.57 -20.76 -15.21
C ARG A 197 10.11 -21.22 -16.55
N GLN A 198 10.54 -20.30 -17.40
CA GLN A 198 11.14 -20.61 -18.69
C GLN A 198 12.44 -21.42 -18.52
N ALA A 199 13.19 -21.15 -17.44
CA ALA A 199 14.36 -21.93 -17.05
C ALA A 199 14.04 -23.29 -16.38
N GLY A 200 12.77 -23.65 -16.21
CA GLY A 200 12.34 -24.92 -15.62
C GLY A 200 12.51 -25.00 -14.10
N SER A 201 12.68 -23.88 -13.40
CA SER A 201 12.84 -23.88 -11.94
C SER A 201 11.55 -24.28 -11.23
N THR A 202 11.62 -25.30 -10.37
CA THR A 202 10.51 -25.75 -9.52
C THR A 202 10.68 -25.40 -8.04
N ARG A 203 11.78 -24.73 -7.67
CA ARG A 203 12.03 -24.31 -6.28
C ARG A 203 10.95 -23.32 -5.82
N PRO A 204 10.50 -23.38 -4.56
CA PRO A 204 9.62 -22.37 -3.99
C PRO A 204 10.10 -20.93 -4.25
N LEU A 205 9.17 -20.06 -4.63
CA LEU A 205 9.38 -18.63 -4.84
C LEU A 205 8.36 -17.85 -4.03
N VAL A 206 8.81 -16.84 -3.30
CA VAL A 206 7.94 -15.82 -2.69
C VAL A 206 8.23 -14.47 -3.33
N LEU A 207 7.21 -13.88 -3.93
CA LEU A 207 7.23 -12.49 -4.38
C LEU A 207 6.67 -11.57 -3.28
N THR A 208 7.03 -10.29 -3.30
CA THR A 208 6.55 -9.30 -2.32
C THR A 208 5.28 -8.58 -2.77
N ASP A 209 4.86 -7.61 -1.98
CA ASP A 209 3.54 -6.99 -1.93
C ASP A 209 3.04 -6.41 -3.26
N ASP A 210 3.91 -5.77 -4.04
CA ASP A 210 3.56 -5.22 -5.35
C ASP A 210 3.16 -6.31 -6.37
N ALA A 211 3.64 -7.55 -6.19
CA ALA A 211 3.22 -8.69 -6.99
C ALA A 211 1.86 -9.25 -6.59
N ALA A 212 1.23 -8.77 -5.49
CA ALA A 212 -0.11 -9.16 -5.08
C ALA A 212 -1.15 -8.47 -5.98
N SER A 213 -1.09 -8.75 -7.27
CA SER A 213 -1.85 -8.07 -8.32
C SER A 213 -2.36 -9.07 -9.35
N PRO A 214 -3.58 -8.88 -9.90
CA PRO A 214 -4.04 -9.65 -11.05
C PRO A 214 -3.10 -9.57 -12.27
N TYR A 215 -2.24 -8.55 -12.34
CA TYR A 215 -1.27 -8.34 -13.41
C TYR A 215 0.04 -9.08 -13.26
N LEU A 216 0.26 -9.76 -12.13
CA LEU A 216 1.37 -10.71 -12.01
C LEU A 216 1.24 -11.80 -13.10
N GLY A 217 0.00 -12.23 -13.36
CA GLY A 217 -0.34 -13.25 -14.33
C GLY A 217 -1.12 -14.40 -13.69
N ARG A 218 -1.23 -15.50 -14.43
CA ARG A 218 -1.94 -16.72 -14.00
C ARG A 218 -0.96 -17.88 -13.99
N ALA A 219 -1.20 -18.85 -13.12
CA ALA A 219 -0.44 -20.09 -13.05
C ALA A 219 -1.34 -21.29 -13.37
N ALA A 220 -0.72 -22.41 -13.72
CA ALA A 220 -1.44 -23.66 -13.92
C ALA A 220 -2.04 -24.16 -12.59
N ALA A 221 -3.11 -24.97 -12.62
CA ALA A 221 -3.78 -25.43 -11.40
C ALA A 221 -2.88 -26.27 -10.46
N HIS A 222 -1.87 -26.92 -11.02
CA HIS A 222 -0.90 -27.73 -10.27
C HIS A 222 0.31 -26.91 -9.79
N ASP A 223 0.35 -25.62 -10.10
CA ASP A 223 1.39 -24.73 -9.63
C ASP A 223 1.21 -24.44 -8.15
N SER A 224 2.13 -24.97 -7.35
CA SER A 224 2.03 -24.96 -5.88
C SER A 224 3.27 -24.42 -5.19
N ASN A 225 4.22 -23.88 -5.96
CA ASN A 225 5.53 -23.43 -5.48
C ASN A 225 5.69 -21.90 -5.55
N THR A 226 4.75 -21.17 -6.14
CA THR A 226 4.77 -19.70 -6.15
C THR A 226 3.87 -19.16 -5.06
N PHE A 227 4.38 -18.18 -4.32
CA PHE A 227 3.67 -17.45 -3.28
C PHE A 227 3.88 -15.97 -3.46
N VAL A 228 2.95 -15.17 -2.94
CA VAL A 228 3.10 -13.73 -2.84
C VAL A 228 2.75 -13.32 -1.42
N ILE A 229 3.68 -12.71 -0.69
CA ILE A 229 3.31 -12.01 0.55
C ILE A 229 2.87 -10.60 0.20
N GLY A 230 1.71 -10.19 0.67
CA GLY A 230 1.18 -8.86 0.44
C GLY A 230 0.12 -8.51 1.46
N PHE A 231 -0.82 -7.65 1.08
CA PHE A 231 -1.82 -7.15 2.01
C PHE A 231 -3.14 -7.91 1.88
N GLY A 232 -3.87 -7.99 2.98
CA GLY A 232 -5.17 -8.66 3.02
C GLY A 232 -6.16 -8.04 2.04
N ALA A 233 -6.86 -8.85 1.24
CA ALA A 233 -8.13 -8.39 0.69
C ALA A 233 -9.09 -8.10 1.85
N PRO A 234 -9.95 -7.06 1.73
CA PRO A 234 -10.97 -6.82 2.74
C PRO A 234 -11.81 -8.08 2.91
N ASP A 235 -12.11 -8.40 4.17
CA ASP A 235 -12.69 -9.66 4.61
C ASP A 235 -13.72 -10.24 3.64
N SER A 236 -13.52 -11.50 3.26
CA SER A 236 -14.45 -12.30 2.45
C SER A 236 -15.36 -13.19 3.31
N ALA A 237 -15.29 -13.10 4.64
CA ALA A 237 -16.03 -13.98 5.54
C ALA A 237 -16.85 -13.20 6.58
N GLY A 238 -18.17 -13.16 6.38
CA GLY A 238 -19.14 -12.93 7.46
C GLY A 238 -19.94 -11.63 7.39
N ASN A 239 -19.41 -10.56 6.79
CA ASN A 239 -20.15 -9.31 6.63
C ASN A 239 -19.88 -8.77 5.22
N ARG A 240 -20.83 -8.92 4.30
CA ARG A 240 -20.72 -8.35 2.94
C ARG A 240 -20.61 -6.83 3.09
N CYS A 241 -19.39 -6.31 3.14
CA CYS A 241 -19.18 -4.89 3.25
C CYS A 241 -19.85 -4.23 2.05
N GLN A 242 -20.77 -3.29 2.30
CA GLN A 242 -21.51 -2.56 1.27
C GLN A 242 -20.58 -2.02 0.18
N ALA A 243 -19.38 -1.58 0.56
CA ALA A 243 -18.36 -1.08 -0.36
C ALA A 243 -17.87 -2.13 -1.37
N GLN A 244 -17.70 -3.40 -0.98
CA GLN A 244 -17.31 -4.48 -1.90
C GLN A 244 -18.44 -4.82 -2.89
N VAL A 245 -19.69 -4.87 -2.41
CA VAL A 245 -20.86 -5.09 -3.27
C VAL A 245 -20.97 -3.97 -4.30
N LEU A 246 -20.82 -2.72 -3.86
CA LEU A 246 -20.86 -1.57 -4.73
C LEU A 246 -19.68 -1.55 -5.72
N HIS A 247 -18.47 -1.91 -5.28
CA HIS A 247 -17.32 -2.05 -6.19
C HIS A 247 -17.61 -3.03 -7.33
N ARG A 248 -18.13 -4.22 -7.01
CA ARG A 248 -18.51 -5.21 -8.03
C ARG A 248 -19.58 -4.67 -8.97
N SER A 249 -20.59 -3.99 -8.43
CA SER A 249 -21.65 -3.39 -9.23
C SER A 249 -21.15 -2.30 -10.18
N LEU A 250 -20.17 -1.49 -9.76
CA LEU A 250 -19.64 -0.39 -10.55
C LEU A 250 -18.60 -0.84 -11.60
N PHE A 251 -17.81 -1.86 -11.28
CA PHE A 251 -16.61 -2.20 -12.08
C PHE A 251 -16.59 -3.61 -12.65
N ALA A 252 -17.59 -4.44 -12.36
CA ALA A 252 -17.63 -5.86 -12.76
C ALA A 252 -16.33 -6.61 -12.42
N ALA A 253 -15.69 -6.24 -11.30
CA ALA A 253 -14.41 -6.75 -10.86
C ALA A 253 -14.34 -6.84 -9.33
N GLU A 254 -13.55 -7.78 -8.84
CA GLU A 254 -13.24 -7.85 -7.41
C GLU A 254 -12.31 -6.69 -7.00
N PRO A 255 -12.42 -6.19 -5.76
CA PRO A 255 -11.46 -5.26 -5.19
C PRO A 255 -10.03 -5.83 -5.21
N GLN A 256 -9.06 -4.95 -5.43
CA GLN A 256 -7.65 -5.31 -5.54
C GLN A 256 -6.87 -4.85 -4.30
N THR A 257 -5.59 -5.22 -4.23
CA THR A 257 -4.65 -4.76 -3.20
C THR A 257 -4.69 -3.24 -3.05
N TYR A 258 -4.60 -2.78 -1.80
CA TYR A 258 -4.78 -1.38 -1.37
C TYR A 258 -6.22 -0.85 -1.34
N PHE A 259 -7.23 -1.64 -1.74
CA PHE A 259 -8.62 -1.16 -1.70
C PHE A 259 -9.11 -0.95 -0.27
N ARG A 260 -8.77 -1.86 0.66
CA ARG A 260 -9.18 -1.74 2.07
C ARG A 260 -8.51 -0.52 2.72
N GLU A 261 -7.21 -0.37 2.51
CA GLU A 261 -6.38 0.72 3.01
C GLU A 261 -6.88 2.06 2.48
N SER A 262 -7.19 2.12 1.19
CA SER A 262 -7.81 3.30 0.55
C SER A 262 -9.17 3.62 1.15
N LEU A 263 -10.04 2.62 1.40
CA LEU A 263 -11.34 2.86 2.03
C LEU A 263 -11.24 3.33 3.47
N LEU A 264 -10.37 2.72 4.29
CA LEU A 264 -10.11 3.18 5.66
C LEU A 264 -9.66 4.64 5.66
N MET A 265 -8.74 5.00 4.78
CA MET A 265 -8.27 6.36 4.60
C MET A 265 -9.39 7.32 4.18
N LEU A 266 -10.28 6.90 3.28
CA LEU A 266 -11.43 7.70 2.85
C LEU A 266 -12.48 7.89 3.95
N TYR A 267 -12.67 6.90 4.84
CA TYR A 267 -13.50 7.07 6.04
C TYR A 267 -12.91 8.11 6.99
N VAL A 268 -11.61 8.02 7.28
CA VAL A 268 -10.89 9.01 8.10
C VAL A 268 -11.00 10.40 7.47
N LEU A 269 -10.79 10.50 6.16
CA LEU A 269 -10.88 11.77 5.44
C LEU A 269 -12.27 12.39 5.55
N ALA A 270 -13.33 11.59 5.40
CA ALA A 270 -14.70 12.05 5.52
C ALA A 270 -15.04 12.54 6.94
N GLU A 271 -14.45 11.92 7.97
CA GLU A 271 -14.58 12.40 9.35
C GLU A 271 -13.90 13.75 9.55
N VAL A 272 -12.65 13.87 9.10
CA VAL A 272 -11.88 15.13 9.16
C VAL A 272 -12.59 16.26 8.40
N ALA A 273 -13.08 15.99 7.18
CA ALA A 273 -13.78 16.97 6.35
C ALA A 273 -15.10 17.45 6.98
N ARG A 274 -15.74 16.63 7.83
CA ARG A 274 -16.92 17.02 8.60
C ARG A 274 -16.57 17.78 9.87
N GLY A 275 -15.46 17.42 10.53
CA GLY A 275 -15.00 17.99 11.80
C GLY A 275 -14.45 19.41 11.73
N GLY A 276 -14.21 19.95 10.52
CA GLY A 276 -13.80 21.35 10.33
C GLY A 276 -12.41 21.68 10.89
N LEU A 277 -11.56 20.67 11.09
CA LEU A 277 -10.18 20.84 11.54
C LEU A 277 -9.41 21.71 10.53
N ARG A 278 -8.62 22.66 11.03
CA ARG A 278 -7.69 23.41 10.18
C ARG A 278 -6.52 22.51 9.78
N ALA A 279 -5.92 22.76 8.60
CA ALA A 279 -4.78 22.00 8.08
C ALA A 279 -3.68 21.75 9.13
N ALA A 280 -3.28 22.80 9.85
CA ALA A 280 -2.23 22.73 10.87
C ALA A 280 -2.56 21.80 12.07
N GLN A 281 -3.83 21.46 12.27
CA GLN A 281 -4.28 20.60 13.37
C GLN A 281 -4.34 19.12 12.94
N LEU A 282 -4.24 18.82 11.64
CA LEU A 282 -4.41 17.48 11.11
C LEU A 282 -3.32 16.50 11.57
N PRO A 283 -2.01 16.84 11.54
CA PRO A 283 -0.99 15.92 12.03
C PRO A 283 -1.20 15.52 13.50
N ASP A 284 -1.59 16.47 14.35
CA ASP A 284 -1.88 16.20 15.75
C ASP A 284 -3.15 15.35 15.92
N ALA A 285 -4.19 15.62 15.13
CA ALA A 285 -5.42 14.84 15.15
C ALA A 285 -5.16 13.38 14.75
N PHE A 286 -4.36 13.13 13.71
CA PHE A 286 -3.98 11.77 13.31
C PHE A 286 -3.11 11.05 14.35
N ARG A 287 -2.22 11.76 15.05
CA ARG A 287 -1.35 11.15 16.08
C ARG A 287 -2.11 10.71 17.33
N HIS A 288 -3.18 11.41 17.71
CA HIS A 288 -3.80 11.22 19.03
C HIS A 288 -5.24 10.71 18.99
N SER A 289 -5.89 10.72 17.82
CA SER A 289 -7.28 10.28 17.68
C SER A 289 -7.38 8.81 17.25
N THR A 290 -8.50 8.19 17.61
CA THR A 290 -8.96 6.95 17.00
C THR A 290 -10.19 7.27 16.15
N PHE A 291 -10.15 6.89 14.87
CA PHE A 291 -11.25 7.07 13.94
C PHE A 291 -11.99 5.75 13.79
N ASN A 292 -13.27 5.72 14.13
CA ASN A 292 -14.06 4.49 14.07
C ASN A 292 -14.69 4.36 12.68
N THR A 293 -14.35 3.28 11.97
CA THR A 293 -14.89 3.01 10.62
C THR A 293 -15.65 1.68 10.60
N PRO A 294 -16.56 1.47 9.63
CA PRO A 294 -17.19 0.17 9.40
C PRO A 294 -16.21 -0.98 9.11
N LEU A 295 -14.96 -0.66 8.76
CA LEU A 295 -13.89 -1.62 8.45
C LEU A 295 -12.93 -1.86 9.64
N GLY A 296 -13.23 -1.27 10.80
CA GLY A 296 -12.41 -1.30 12.01
C GLY A 296 -11.93 0.09 12.43
N ALA A 297 -11.38 0.16 13.65
CA ALA A 297 -10.77 1.38 14.15
C ALA A 297 -9.45 1.68 13.42
N VAL A 298 -9.25 2.97 13.09
CA VAL A 298 -8.01 3.51 12.57
C VAL A 298 -7.35 4.33 13.67
N SER A 299 -6.18 3.88 14.09
CA SER A 299 -5.28 4.63 14.97
C SER A 299 -3.85 4.27 14.62
N PHE A 300 -2.94 5.20 14.89
CA PHE A 300 -1.55 5.08 14.48
C PHE A 300 -0.63 4.86 15.68
N ASP A 301 0.45 4.13 15.46
CA ASP A 301 1.61 4.05 16.33
C ASP A 301 2.82 4.55 15.57
N GLN A 302 3.41 5.67 15.99
CA GLN A 302 4.52 6.30 15.25
C GLN A 302 4.22 6.46 13.74
N GLY A 303 2.97 6.82 13.41
CA GLY A 303 2.53 6.97 12.02
C GLY A 303 2.14 5.67 11.30
N GLU A 304 2.25 4.49 11.92
CA GLU A 304 1.88 3.20 11.32
C GLU A 304 0.51 2.73 11.82
N LEU A 305 -0.38 2.30 10.91
CA LEU A 305 -1.71 1.80 11.27
C LEU A 305 -1.61 0.54 12.15
N ARG A 306 -2.16 0.60 13.37
CA ARG A 306 -2.10 -0.52 14.33
C ARG A 306 -2.79 -1.81 13.85
N SER A 307 -3.81 -1.67 13.00
CA SER A 307 -4.59 -2.78 12.45
C SER A 307 -4.14 -3.21 11.04
N ALA A 308 -2.97 -2.76 10.59
CA ALA A 308 -2.39 -3.21 9.33
C ALA A 308 -2.02 -4.70 9.42
N THR A 309 -2.38 -5.46 8.37
CA THR A 309 -2.16 -6.91 8.32
C THR A 309 -1.62 -7.35 6.97
N THR A 310 -0.83 -8.41 7.00
CA THR A 310 -0.31 -9.09 5.80
C THR A 310 -1.08 -10.39 5.56
N CYS A 311 -1.01 -10.91 4.34
CA CYS A 311 -1.44 -12.27 4.02
C CYS A 311 -0.57 -12.86 2.91
N VAL A 312 -0.67 -14.18 2.75
CA VAL A 312 0.03 -14.91 1.69
C VAL A 312 -0.97 -15.38 0.65
N TRP A 313 -0.63 -15.16 -0.61
CA TRP A 313 -1.38 -15.53 -1.80
C TRP A 313 -0.65 -16.62 -2.59
N THR A 314 -1.38 -17.37 -3.40
CA THR A 314 -0.84 -18.21 -4.47
C THR A 314 -1.51 -17.84 -5.81
N PRO A 315 -0.75 -17.74 -6.92
CA PRO A 315 -1.34 -17.60 -8.24
C PRO A 315 -1.94 -18.92 -8.72
N GLY A 316 -3.11 -18.85 -9.35
CA GLY A 316 -3.76 -19.98 -10.00
C GLY A 316 -4.41 -19.61 -11.34
N PRO A 317 -5.25 -20.49 -11.90
CA PRO A 317 -5.85 -20.29 -13.23
C PRO A 317 -6.77 -19.06 -13.32
N THR A 318 -7.34 -18.65 -12.18
CA THR A 318 -8.26 -17.52 -12.06
C THR A 318 -7.60 -16.27 -11.46
N GLY A 319 -6.29 -16.32 -11.16
CA GLY A 319 -5.54 -15.25 -10.49
C GLY A 319 -5.12 -15.64 -9.07
N LEU A 320 -4.85 -14.64 -8.22
CA LEU A 320 -4.37 -14.85 -6.86
C LEU A 320 -5.47 -15.35 -5.92
N SER A 321 -5.16 -16.35 -5.10
CA SER A 321 -6.01 -16.89 -4.04
C SER A 321 -5.29 -16.85 -2.70
N ARG A 322 -5.98 -16.43 -1.64
CA ARG A 322 -5.41 -16.30 -0.29
C ARG A 322 -5.19 -17.68 0.36
N ILE A 323 -4.05 -17.88 1.02
CA ILE A 323 -3.66 -19.15 1.67
C ILE A 323 -3.72 -19.05 3.19
N THR A 324 -3.37 -17.90 3.77
CA THR A 324 -3.36 -17.69 5.23
C THR A 324 -4.58 -16.88 5.69
N ARG A 325 -5.18 -17.24 6.82
CA ARG A 325 -6.16 -16.40 7.52
C ARG A 325 -5.43 -15.49 8.49
#